data_AF-A0A430JP89-F1
#
_entry.id   AF-A0A430JP89-F1
#
_cell.length_a   1.000
_cell.length_b   1.000
_cell.length_c   1.000
_cell.angle_alpha   90.00
_cell.angle_beta   90.00
_cell.angle_gamma   90.00
#
_symmetry.space_group_name_H-M   'P 1'
#
loop_
_entity.id
_entity.type
_entity.pdbx_description
1 polymer ?
#
loop_
_entity_poly.entity_id
_entity_poly.type
_entity_poly.pdbx_seq_one_letter_code
_entity_poly.pdbx_strand_id
1 'polypeptide(L)'
;MTSRRQADVLAAGGIVWRLGPYGLEVLLVYRPSYRDWAFPKGKVKVGEDCRAAAIREIAEETGVPVGLRQPAGSVSYVLRDGRRKEVRYWVAVPLPANHPALRCRPPVKPARAREIGASRWFQLKQALALLSMPNDREVLRRAVADGETTTAIASRPVLLVRHAQARKRSAWPDGEETRPLTIRGKKQSRALASQLSWYGADALVSSSWERCMATLRPYAKSARLPLQEHPELTEKGYMEDEASFLATVTGLLHARVGSAALLDLAALDAPAGPDHRDATALTAPDHRDITAAACINERGLDVDDGAARTWPQAETPTVAICLHRPTLPGVMEMVGVMSPPSIRSQLPTEDPYLKPGEILVVHTSLPVSQCEVLALAVERFRPPEGDEL
;
A
#
# COMPACT_ATOMS: atom_id res chain seq x y z
N MET A 1 3.97 34.51 -29.85
CA MET A 1 3.87 34.25 -28.39
C MET A 1 3.34 32.85 -28.18
N THR A 2 4.21 31.87 -27.99
CA THR A 2 3.80 30.50 -27.67
C THR A 2 3.32 30.46 -26.22
N SER A 3 1.99 30.42 -26.05
CA SER A 3 1.35 30.13 -24.77
C SER A 3 1.98 28.84 -24.20
N ARG A 4 2.70 28.95 -23.08
CA ARG A 4 3.14 27.78 -22.32
C ARG A 4 1.87 27.07 -21.86
N ARG A 5 1.49 25.99 -22.56
CA ARG A 5 0.44 25.07 -22.12
C ARG A 5 0.77 24.67 -20.67
N GLN A 6 -0.08 25.06 -19.72
CA GLN A 6 0.09 24.62 -18.34
C GLN A 6 0.00 23.09 -18.29
N ALA A 7 0.87 22.46 -17.50
CA ALA A 7 0.90 21.01 -17.36
C ALA A 7 -0.41 20.48 -16.76
N ASP A 8 -0.79 19.27 -17.17
CA ASP A 8 -1.89 18.51 -16.61
C ASP A 8 -1.70 18.28 -15.10
N VAL A 9 -2.81 18.10 -14.39
CA VAL A 9 -2.83 17.98 -12.93
C VAL A 9 -2.87 16.52 -12.54
N LEU A 10 -1.82 16.04 -11.87
CA LEU A 10 -1.79 14.73 -11.27
C LEU A 10 -2.15 14.82 -9.78
N ALA A 11 -3.01 13.91 -9.33
CA ALA A 11 -3.45 13.78 -7.96
C ALA A 11 -3.44 12.31 -7.52
N ALA A 12 -3.36 12.08 -6.22
CA ALA A 12 -3.39 10.75 -5.64
C ALA A 12 -4.16 10.75 -4.33
N GLY A 13 -4.75 9.60 -3.98
CA GLY A 13 -5.50 9.40 -2.76
C GLY A 13 -5.83 7.93 -2.54
N GLY A 14 -6.83 7.65 -1.71
CA GLY A 14 -7.17 6.26 -1.46
C GLY A 14 -8.54 5.99 -0.87
N ILE A 15 -8.95 4.73 -1.01
CA ILE A 15 -10.09 4.13 -0.33
C ILE A 15 -9.52 3.53 0.96
N VAL A 16 -9.56 4.31 2.04
CA VAL A 16 -9.17 3.79 3.35
C VAL A 16 -10.34 3.01 3.90
N TRP A 17 -10.11 1.75 4.26
CA TRP A 17 -11.16 0.89 4.79
C TRP A 17 -10.76 0.27 6.13
N ARG A 18 -11.77 -0.15 6.88
CA ARG A 18 -11.64 -0.98 8.08
C ARG A 18 -12.87 -1.87 8.23
N LEU A 19 -12.80 -2.82 9.16
CA LEU A 19 -14.01 -3.44 9.68
C LEU A 19 -14.50 -2.66 10.90
N GLY A 20 -15.74 -2.21 10.82
CA GLY A 20 -16.50 -1.71 11.94
C GLY A 20 -17.35 -2.81 12.58
N PRO A 21 -18.13 -2.46 13.63
CA PRO A 21 -19.01 -3.39 14.31
C PRO A 21 -20.11 -3.99 13.41
N TYR A 22 -20.40 -3.35 12.28
CA TYR A 22 -21.45 -3.74 11.34
C TYR A 22 -20.90 -4.09 9.94
N GLY A 23 -19.63 -4.47 9.85
CA GLY A 23 -18.98 -4.86 8.60
C GLY A 23 -18.06 -3.79 8.02
N LEU A 24 -17.90 -3.79 6.70
CA LEU A 24 -16.93 -2.94 6.01
C LEU A 24 -17.31 -1.45 6.05
N GLU A 25 -16.37 -0.64 6.54
CA GLU A 25 -16.46 0.81 6.55
C GLU A 25 -15.35 1.43 5.69
N VAL A 26 -15.64 2.56 5.03
CA VAL A 26 -14.67 3.38 4.32
C VAL A 26 -14.63 4.80 4.87
N LEU A 27 -13.45 5.40 4.86
CA LEU A 27 -13.21 6.75 5.35
C LEU A 27 -13.47 7.76 4.24
N LEU A 28 -14.39 8.69 4.49
CA LEU A 28 -14.67 9.82 3.61
C LEU A 28 -14.33 11.13 4.31
N VAL A 29 -14.06 12.16 3.51
CA VAL A 29 -13.84 13.54 3.98
C VAL A 29 -14.92 14.46 3.45
N TYR A 30 -15.37 15.38 4.30
CA TYR A 30 -16.29 16.44 3.93
C TYR A 30 -15.52 17.69 3.54
N ARG A 31 -15.79 18.24 2.36
CA ARG A 31 -15.10 19.41 1.80
C ARG A 31 -16.03 20.63 1.83
N PRO A 32 -15.86 21.59 2.76
CA PRO A 32 -16.81 22.70 2.93
C PRO A 32 -16.98 23.57 1.69
N SER A 33 -15.92 23.75 0.89
CA SER A 33 -15.97 24.56 -0.34
C SER A 33 -16.83 23.94 -1.45
N TYR A 34 -16.98 22.61 -1.45
CA TYR A 34 -17.80 21.88 -2.42
C TYR A 34 -19.12 21.39 -1.82
N ARG A 35 -19.23 21.43 -0.49
CA ARG A 35 -20.34 20.89 0.31
C ARG A 35 -20.62 19.42 0.00
N ASP A 36 -19.56 18.64 -0.14
CA ASP A 36 -19.63 17.27 -0.62
C ASP A 36 -18.76 16.29 0.17
N TRP A 37 -19.08 15.00 0.07
CA TRP A 37 -18.28 13.91 0.60
C TRP A 37 -17.48 13.26 -0.54
N ALA A 38 -16.20 13.04 -0.29
CA ALA A 38 -15.28 12.45 -1.24
C ALA A 38 -14.27 11.53 -0.53
N PHE A 39 -13.57 10.71 -1.32
CA PHE A 39 -12.34 10.08 -0.84
C PHE A 39 -11.27 11.12 -0.55
N PRO A 40 -10.41 10.86 0.45
CA PRO A 40 -9.26 11.70 0.71
C PRO A 40 -8.25 11.63 -0.45
N LYS A 41 -7.82 12.79 -0.94
CA LYS A 41 -6.91 12.93 -2.10
C LYS A 41 -6.42 14.36 -2.27
N GLY A 42 -5.23 14.51 -2.85
CA GLY A 42 -4.75 15.82 -3.26
C GLY A 42 -3.69 15.76 -4.34
N LYS A 43 -3.08 16.90 -4.62
CA LYS A 43 -2.19 17.07 -5.78
C LYS A 43 -0.83 16.45 -5.48
N VAL A 44 -0.28 15.74 -6.46
CA VAL A 44 1.10 15.25 -6.40
C VAL A 44 2.04 16.45 -6.49
N LYS A 45 2.98 16.57 -5.55
CA LYS A 45 4.00 17.62 -5.56
C LYS A 45 5.06 17.34 -6.62
N VAL A 46 5.80 18.38 -7.02
CA VAL A 46 6.92 18.20 -7.95
C VAL A 46 7.94 17.24 -7.33
N GLY A 47 8.36 16.22 -8.09
CA GLY A 47 9.29 15.17 -7.62
C GLY A 47 8.68 14.13 -6.68
N GLU A 48 7.38 14.24 -6.35
CA GLU A 48 6.70 13.29 -5.46
C GLU A 48 6.12 12.10 -6.24
N ASP A 49 6.28 10.88 -5.71
CA ASP A 49 5.61 9.69 -6.25
C ASP A 49 4.11 9.72 -5.89
N CYS A 50 3.25 9.24 -6.78
CA CYS A 50 1.80 9.18 -6.50
C CYS A 50 1.46 8.39 -5.22
N ARG A 51 2.22 7.35 -4.87
CA ARG A 51 2.02 6.57 -3.64
C ARG A 51 2.36 7.40 -2.40
N ALA A 52 3.47 8.14 -2.46
CA ALA A 52 3.86 9.06 -1.40
C ALA A 52 2.80 10.16 -1.22
N ALA A 53 2.31 10.72 -2.33
CA ALA A 53 1.23 11.70 -2.33
C ALA A 53 -0.06 11.11 -1.76
N ALA A 54 -0.47 9.91 -2.15
CA ALA A 54 -1.68 9.26 -1.61
C ALA A 54 -1.60 9.13 -0.08
N ILE A 55 -0.50 8.61 0.45
CA ILE A 55 -0.30 8.46 1.91
C ILE A 55 -0.31 9.81 2.61
N ARG A 56 0.42 10.79 2.05
CA ARG A 56 0.48 12.13 2.61
C ARG A 56 -0.90 12.77 2.66
N GLU A 57 -1.60 12.81 1.54
CA GLU A 57 -2.92 13.45 1.43
C GLU A 57 -3.95 12.78 2.35
N ILE A 58 -3.96 11.43 2.42
CA ILE A 58 -4.81 10.71 3.37
C ILE A 58 -4.52 11.17 4.81
N ALA A 59 -3.25 11.22 5.19
CA ALA A 59 -2.88 11.60 6.55
C ALA A 59 -3.12 13.11 6.83
N GLU A 60 -2.90 14.00 5.87
CA GLU A 60 -3.18 15.44 5.97
C GLU A 60 -4.69 15.69 6.13
N GLU A 61 -5.53 15.05 5.33
CA GLU A 61 -6.99 15.29 5.31
C GLU A 61 -7.75 14.55 6.42
N THR A 62 -7.23 13.42 6.90
CA THR A 62 -7.98 12.57 7.85
C THR A 62 -7.33 12.41 9.21
N GLY A 63 -6.03 12.69 9.34
CA GLY A 63 -5.23 12.35 10.51
C GLY A 63 -4.90 10.85 10.65
N VAL A 64 -5.37 10.00 9.74
CA VAL A 64 -5.18 8.55 9.81
C VAL A 64 -3.92 8.15 9.02
N PRO A 65 -2.86 7.66 9.66
CA PRO A 65 -1.73 7.07 8.94
C PRO A 65 -2.16 5.73 8.34
N VAL A 66 -1.73 5.45 7.11
CA VAL A 66 -2.16 4.25 6.37
C VAL A 66 -1.02 3.48 5.71
N GLY A 67 -1.20 2.19 5.47
CA GLY A 67 -0.38 1.36 4.60
C GLY A 67 -1.14 1.11 3.30
N LEU A 68 -0.50 1.33 2.15
CA LEU A 68 -1.14 1.06 0.86
C LEU A 68 -1.31 -0.45 0.64
N ARG A 69 -2.34 -0.78 -0.13
CA ARG A 69 -2.68 -2.10 -0.68
C ARG A 69 -2.79 -1.96 -2.20
N GLN A 70 -3.56 -2.83 -2.85
CA GLN A 70 -3.70 -2.84 -4.29
C GLN A 70 -4.15 -1.47 -4.87
N PRO A 71 -3.68 -1.11 -6.08
CA PRO A 71 -4.25 0.02 -6.83
C PRO A 71 -5.76 -0.15 -7.03
N ALA A 72 -6.51 0.93 -6.88
CA ALA A 72 -7.96 0.98 -7.10
C ALA A 72 -8.34 1.65 -8.44
N GLY A 73 -7.36 1.80 -9.33
CA GLY A 73 -7.51 2.45 -10.63
C GLY A 73 -7.40 3.98 -10.58
N SER A 74 -7.73 4.62 -11.70
CA SER A 74 -7.65 6.07 -11.85
C SER A 74 -8.94 6.67 -12.41
N VAL A 75 -9.14 7.95 -12.13
CA VAL A 75 -10.24 8.77 -12.63
C VAL A 75 -9.64 9.96 -13.36
N SER A 76 -10.11 10.24 -14.57
CA SER A 76 -9.65 11.37 -15.36
C SER A 76 -10.80 12.25 -15.83
N TYR A 77 -10.63 13.56 -15.73
CA TYR A 77 -11.59 14.56 -16.24
C TYR A 77 -10.88 15.85 -16.64
N VAL A 78 -11.57 16.69 -17.40
CA VAL A 78 -11.05 17.99 -17.85
C VAL A 78 -11.51 19.08 -16.87
N LEU A 79 -10.58 19.92 -16.43
CA LEU A 79 -10.83 21.08 -15.59
C LEU A 79 -11.43 22.22 -16.41
N ARG A 80 -12.03 23.20 -15.73
CA ARG A 80 -12.62 24.40 -16.38
C ARG A 80 -11.62 25.19 -17.22
N ASP A 81 -10.34 25.12 -16.88
CA ASP A 81 -9.24 25.76 -17.61
C ASP A 81 -8.68 24.90 -18.77
N GLY A 82 -9.35 23.80 -19.11
CA GLY A 82 -9.00 22.90 -20.21
C GLY A 82 -7.90 21.89 -19.89
N ARG A 83 -7.28 21.93 -18.71
CA ARG A 83 -6.27 20.94 -18.32
C ARG A 83 -6.89 19.60 -17.97
N ARG A 84 -6.19 18.51 -18.26
CA ARG A 84 -6.59 17.18 -17.78
C ARG A 84 -6.19 17.03 -16.33
N LYS A 85 -7.10 16.52 -15.50
CA LYS A 85 -6.80 16.07 -14.15
C LYS A 85 -6.95 14.56 -14.08
N GLU A 86 -5.89 13.89 -13.66
CA GLU A 86 -5.88 12.46 -13.35
C GLU A 86 -5.74 12.29 -11.84
N VAL A 87 -6.61 11.46 -11.24
CA VAL A 87 -6.52 11.03 -9.84
C VAL A 87 -6.26 9.54 -9.82
N ARG A 88 -5.20 9.10 -9.12
CA ARG A 88 -4.90 7.68 -8.91
C ARG A 88 -5.26 7.29 -7.49
N TYR A 89 -5.96 6.17 -7.34
CA TYR A 89 -6.41 5.68 -6.04
C TYR A 89 -5.73 4.36 -5.70
N TRP A 90 -5.48 4.17 -4.42
CA TRP A 90 -5.09 2.89 -3.82
C TRP A 90 -6.11 2.49 -2.76
N VAL A 91 -6.31 1.19 -2.59
CA VAL A 91 -6.85 0.69 -1.33
C VAL A 91 -5.82 0.94 -0.24
N ALA A 92 -6.26 1.31 0.95
CA ALA A 92 -5.37 1.57 2.07
C ALA A 92 -5.99 1.07 3.39
N VAL A 93 -5.13 0.65 4.31
CA VAL A 93 -5.55 0.24 5.67
C VAL A 93 -4.92 1.18 6.71
N PRO A 94 -5.63 1.52 7.80
CA PRO A 94 -5.04 2.24 8.91
C PRO A 94 -3.84 1.49 9.49
N LEU A 95 -2.79 2.24 9.86
CA LEU A 95 -1.67 1.73 10.65
C LEU A 95 -1.79 2.24 12.10
N PRO A 96 -1.47 1.41 13.11
CA PRO A 96 -1.32 1.90 14.47
C PRO A 96 -0.33 3.06 14.56
N ALA A 97 -0.55 4.01 15.48
CA ALA A 97 0.27 5.21 15.62
C ALA A 97 1.76 4.90 15.91
N ASN A 98 2.04 3.75 16.52
CA ASN A 98 3.40 3.28 16.84
C ASN A 98 4.00 2.34 15.76
N HIS A 99 3.30 2.13 14.64
CA HIS A 99 3.71 1.17 13.62
C HIS A 99 5.13 1.49 13.08
N PRO A 100 6.05 0.51 12.98
CA PRO A 100 7.46 0.70 12.62
C PRO A 100 7.69 1.52 11.34
N ALA A 101 6.90 1.24 10.30
CA ALA A 101 6.98 1.93 9.02
C ALA A 101 6.83 3.46 9.12
N LEU A 102 6.08 3.97 10.10
CA LEU A 102 5.84 5.41 10.25
C LEU A 102 7.13 6.18 10.59
N ARG A 103 8.13 5.51 11.19
CA ARG A 103 9.44 6.11 11.49
C ARG A 103 10.25 6.48 10.26
N CYS A 104 9.91 5.89 9.11
CA CYS A 104 10.56 6.12 7.83
C CYS A 104 9.83 7.16 6.97
N ARG A 105 8.77 7.78 7.49
CA ARG A 105 7.95 8.77 6.76
C ARG A 105 8.20 10.18 7.29
N PRO A 106 8.17 11.20 6.43
CA PRO A 106 8.22 12.59 6.88
C PRO A 106 6.94 12.93 7.68
N PRO A 107 7.02 13.87 8.64
CA PRO A 107 5.83 14.36 9.33
C PRO A 107 4.91 15.07 8.35
N VAL A 108 3.60 14.92 8.55
CA VAL A 108 2.55 15.57 7.76
C VAL A 108 1.88 16.67 8.57
N LYS A 109 1.42 17.73 7.92
CA LYS A 109 0.67 18.82 8.56
C LYS A 109 -0.81 18.65 8.26
N PRO A 110 -1.71 18.61 9.26
CA PRO A 110 -3.13 18.50 9.01
C PRO A 110 -3.66 19.58 8.04
N ALA A 111 -4.61 19.20 7.20
CA ALA A 111 -5.34 20.11 6.33
C ALA A 111 -6.09 21.15 7.16
N ARG A 112 -6.33 22.32 6.57
CA ARG A 112 -7.06 23.40 7.26
C ARG A 112 -8.55 23.03 7.35
N ALA A 113 -9.22 23.42 8.43
CA ALA A 113 -10.66 23.17 8.62
C ALA A 113 -11.56 23.68 7.46
N ARG A 114 -11.12 24.74 6.77
CA ARG A 114 -11.82 25.29 5.59
C ARG A 114 -11.73 24.41 4.33
N GLU A 115 -10.70 23.56 4.27
CA GLU A 115 -10.45 22.61 3.20
C GLU A 115 -11.14 21.29 3.49
N ILE A 116 -10.94 20.77 4.71
CA ILE A 116 -11.58 19.56 5.22
C ILE A 116 -12.29 19.90 6.53
N GLY A 117 -13.62 19.82 6.52
CA GLY A 117 -14.45 20.15 7.67
C GLY A 117 -14.67 18.97 8.62
N ALA A 118 -14.64 17.75 8.09
CA ALA A 118 -14.79 16.52 8.87
C ALA A 118 -14.22 15.31 8.11
N SER A 119 -13.84 14.27 8.82
CA SER A 119 -13.56 12.93 8.30
C SER A 119 -14.38 11.90 9.08
N ARG A 120 -15.03 10.96 8.39
CA ARG A 120 -15.91 9.97 9.02
C ARG A 120 -15.87 8.63 8.31
N TRP A 121 -16.04 7.57 9.09
CA TRP A 121 -16.21 6.21 8.60
C TRP A 121 -17.68 5.99 8.23
N PHE A 122 -17.91 5.38 7.07
CA PHE A 122 -19.24 5.07 6.56
C PHE A 122 -19.30 3.63 6.09
N GLN A 123 -20.43 2.97 6.34
CA GLN A 123 -20.70 1.67 5.74
C GLN A 123 -20.71 1.79 4.20
N LEU A 124 -20.38 0.71 3.51
CA LEU A 124 -20.29 0.68 2.05
C LEU A 124 -21.53 1.27 1.34
N LYS A 125 -22.74 0.90 1.77
CA LYS A 125 -24.00 1.40 1.20
C LYS A 125 -24.16 2.92 1.40
N GLN A 126 -23.80 3.43 2.58
CA GLN A 126 -23.85 4.86 2.88
C GLN A 126 -22.81 5.62 2.06
N ALA A 127 -21.58 5.11 1.99
CA ALA A 127 -20.51 5.72 1.20
C ALA A 127 -20.87 5.83 -0.29
N LEU A 128 -21.46 4.78 -0.88
CA LEU A 128 -21.95 4.81 -2.26
C LEU A 128 -23.07 5.84 -2.49
N ALA A 129 -23.87 6.14 -1.47
CA ALA A 129 -24.91 7.18 -1.54
C ALA A 129 -24.34 8.59 -1.37
N LEU A 130 -23.33 8.77 -0.51
CA LEU A 130 -22.74 10.07 -0.17
C LEU A 130 -21.68 10.56 -1.16
N LEU A 131 -20.92 9.65 -1.79
CA LEU A 131 -19.89 9.99 -2.77
C LEU A 131 -20.51 10.78 -3.93
N SER A 132 -20.14 12.05 -4.01
CA SER A 132 -20.79 12.99 -4.91
C SER A 132 -20.37 12.79 -6.38
N MET A 133 -19.18 12.25 -6.61
CA MET A 133 -18.66 11.99 -7.95
C MET A 133 -19.05 10.58 -8.45
N PRO A 134 -19.74 10.44 -9.61
CA PRO A 134 -20.06 9.13 -10.20
C PRO A 134 -18.82 8.22 -10.37
N ASN A 135 -17.70 8.80 -10.81
CA ASN A 135 -16.47 8.04 -11.03
C ASN A 135 -15.85 7.51 -9.72
N ASP A 136 -15.98 8.25 -8.61
CA ASP A 136 -15.50 7.77 -7.30
C ASP A 136 -16.36 6.61 -6.80
N ARG A 137 -17.68 6.63 -7.05
CA ARG A 137 -18.57 5.48 -6.77
C ARG A 137 -18.16 4.25 -7.55
N GLU A 138 -17.74 4.42 -8.81
CA GLU A 138 -17.29 3.30 -9.64
C GLU A 138 -15.92 2.75 -9.22
N VAL A 139 -15.02 3.62 -8.77
CA VAL A 139 -13.78 3.19 -8.12
C VAL A 139 -14.09 2.37 -6.87
N LEU A 140 -15.04 2.81 -6.03
CA LEU A 140 -15.46 2.06 -4.85
C LEU A 140 -16.05 0.71 -5.23
N ARG A 141 -16.99 0.66 -6.18
CA ARG A 141 -17.59 -0.59 -6.65
C ARG A 141 -16.53 -1.55 -7.13
N ARG A 142 -15.65 -1.16 -8.06
CA ARG A 142 -14.59 -2.08 -8.53
C ARG A 142 -13.66 -2.55 -7.42
N ALA A 143 -13.37 -1.71 -6.42
CA ALA A 143 -12.56 -2.14 -5.28
C ALA A 143 -13.26 -3.18 -4.37
N VAL A 144 -14.60 -3.29 -4.45
CA VAL A 144 -15.41 -4.19 -3.60
C VAL A 144 -16.24 -5.24 -4.37
N ALA A 145 -16.36 -5.15 -5.69
CA ALA A 145 -17.41 -5.82 -6.48
C ALA A 145 -16.94 -6.99 -7.34
N ASP A 146 -15.68 -7.43 -7.23
CA ASP A 146 -15.30 -8.68 -7.87
C ASP A 146 -15.98 -9.82 -7.08
N GLY A 147 -17.02 -10.40 -7.69
CA GLY A 147 -17.92 -11.44 -7.17
C GLY A 147 -17.24 -12.78 -6.80
N GLU A 148 -15.97 -12.73 -6.43
CA GLU A 148 -15.22 -13.75 -5.71
C GLU A 148 -14.70 -13.13 -4.41
N THR A 149 -15.65 -12.75 -3.55
CA THR A 149 -15.42 -12.34 -2.17
C THR A 149 -14.56 -11.10 -1.94
N THR A 150 -14.71 -10.55 -0.75
CA THR A 150 -14.05 -9.43 -0.08
C THR A 150 -12.51 -9.47 -0.02
N THR A 151 -11.86 -10.26 -0.87
CA THR A 151 -10.43 -10.55 -0.95
C THR A 151 -9.60 -9.42 -1.57
N ALA A 152 -10.18 -8.68 -2.53
CA ALA A 152 -9.51 -7.58 -3.24
C ALA A 152 -9.10 -6.45 -2.27
N ILE A 153 -10.06 -5.92 -1.53
CA ILE A 153 -9.80 -4.87 -0.53
C ILE A 153 -8.94 -5.38 0.65
N ALA A 154 -9.01 -6.68 0.92
CA ALA A 154 -8.29 -7.35 1.99
C ALA A 154 -6.86 -7.77 1.64
N SER A 155 -6.38 -7.48 0.44
CA SER A 155 -5.05 -7.90 -0.03
C SER A 155 -3.91 -7.53 0.93
N ARG A 156 -2.84 -8.34 0.90
CA ARG A 156 -1.60 -8.14 1.64
C ARG A 156 -0.45 -7.86 0.68
N PRO A 157 0.31 -6.78 0.85
CA PRO A 157 1.47 -6.51 0.00
C PRO A 157 2.66 -7.36 0.42
N VAL A 158 3.35 -7.93 -0.56
CA VAL A 158 4.67 -8.55 -0.43
C VAL A 158 5.64 -7.82 -1.37
N LEU A 159 6.70 -7.26 -0.81
CA LEU A 159 7.62 -6.39 -1.55
C LEU A 159 8.86 -7.19 -1.96
N LEU A 160 8.90 -7.61 -3.22
CA LEU A 160 10.06 -8.26 -3.81
C LEU A 160 11.05 -7.19 -4.28
N VAL A 161 12.21 -7.11 -3.65
CA VAL A 161 13.22 -6.08 -3.88
C VAL A 161 14.43 -6.71 -4.55
N ARG A 162 14.80 -6.26 -5.74
CA ARG A 162 16.14 -6.57 -6.25
C ARG A 162 17.16 -5.72 -5.49
N HIS A 163 18.27 -6.31 -5.04
CA HIS A 163 19.33 -5.56 -4.37
C HIS A 163 19.74 -4.30 -5.17
N ALA A 164 20.11 -3.24 -4.46
CA ALA A 164 20.60 -2.01 -5.05
C ALA A 164 21.92 -2.23 -5.81
N GLN A 165 22.36 -1.22 -6.56
CA GLN A 165 23.56 -1.36 -7.40
C GLN A 165 24.79 -1.76 -6.57
N ALA A 166 25.40 -2.89 -6.92
CA ALA A 166 26.60 -3.42 -6.29
C ALA A 166 27.85 -3.26 -7.18
N ARG A 167 29.05 -3.36 -6.60
CA ARG A 167 30.32 -3.38 -7.34
C ARG A 167 30.32 -4.46 -8.42
N LYS A 168 31.03 -4.29 -9.53
CA LYS A 168 31.12 -5.34 -10.57
C LYS A 168 31.85 -6.56 -10.00
N ARG A 169 31.44 -7.78 -10.41
CA ARG A 169 32.08 -9.04 -9.97
C ARG A 169 33.58 -9.06 -10.26
N SER A 170 33.97 -8.67 -11.47
CA SER A 170 35.38 -8.61 -11.89
C SER A 170 36.24 -7.59 -11.13
N ALA A 171 35.62 -6.69 -10.37
CA ALA A 171 36.29 -5.64 -9.61
C ALA A 171 36.19 -5.86 -8.09
N TRP A 172 35.87 -7.08 -7.65
CA TRP A 172 35.75 -7.44 -6.24
C TRP A 172 36.37 -8.84 -5.98
N PRO A 173 37.59 -8.91 -5.42
CA PRO A 173 38.30 -10.18 -5.24
C PRO A 173 37.88 -10.96 -3.98
N ASP A 174 37.20 -10.33 -3.02
CA ASP A 174 36.97 -10.86 -1.67
C ASP A 174 35.76 -11.81 -1.54
N GLY A 175 35.41 -12.51 -2.62
CA GLY A 175 34.24 -13.41 -2.67
C GLY A 175 32.94 -12.71 -3.08
N GLU A 176 32.01 -13.47 -3.65
CA GLU A 176 30.76 -12.94 -4.22
C GLU A 176 29.75 -12.54 -3.12
N GLU A 177 29.82 -13.20 -1.96
CA GLU A 177 28.99 -13.02 -0.78
C GLU A 177 29.26 -11.71 -0.04
N THR A 178 30.49 -11.20 -0.09
CA THR A 178 30.91 -9.96 0.60
C THR A 178 30.73 -8.71 -0.26
N ARG A 179 30.38 -8.88 -1.55
CA ARG A 179 30.38 -7.80 -2.55
C ARG A 179 29.44 -6.65 -2.15
N PRO A 180 29.97 -5.42 -1.96
CA PRO A 180 29.20 -4.34 -1.37
C PRO A 180 28.43 -3.51 -2.41
N LEU A 181 27.51 -2.70 -1.92
CA LEU A 181 26.84 -1.64 -2.70
C LEU A 181 27.84 -0.57 -3.17
N THR A 182 27.60 -0.02 -4.36
CA THR A 182 28.29 1.19 -4.85
C THR A 182 27.78 2.43 -4.10
N ILE A 183 28.40 3.60 -4.34
CA ILE A 183 27.89 4.88 -3.81
C ILE A 183 26.45 5.13 -4.29
N ARG A 184 26.17 4.88 -5.57
CA ARG A 184 24.82 4.98 -6.14
C ARG A 184 23.88 3.94 -5.52
N GLY A 185 24.33 2.70 -5.32
CA GLY A 185 23.55 1.67 -4.60
C GLY A 185 23.19 2.07 -3.17
N LYS A 186 24.10 2.72 -2.45
CA LYS A 186 23.83 3.28 -1.12
C LYS A 186 22.78 4.40 -1.17
N LYS A 187 22.77 5.25 -2.21
CA LYS A 187 21.70 6.25 -2.41
C LYS A 187 20.35 5.57 -2.68
N GLN A 188 20.31 4.58 -3.57
CA GLN A 188 19.11 3.79 -3.85
C GLN A 188 18.56 3.13 -2.58
N SER A 189 19.41 2.50 -1.78
CA SER A 189 19.04 1.85 -0.51
C SER A 189 18.45 2.83 0.52
N ARG A 190 18.93 4.08 0.58
CA ARG A 190 18.31 5.11 1.44
C ARG A 190 16.93 5.54 0.92
N ALA A 191 16.80 5.73 -0.40
CA ALA A 191 15.52 6.10 -1.00
C ALA A 191 14.47 4.97 -0.87
N LEU A 192 14.92 3.70 -0.95
CA LEU A 192 14.09 2.53 -0.69
C LEU A 192 13.43 2.54 0.70
N ALA A 193 14.07 3.13 1.71
CA ALA A 193 13.50 3.14 3.07
C ALA A 193 12.13 3.85 3.13
N SER A 194 11.96 4.97 2.43
CA SER A 194 10.65 5.63 2.34
C SER A 194 9.67 4.75 1.58
N GLN A 195 10.12 4.11 0.50
CA GLN A 195 9.29 3.28 -0.38
C GLN A 195 8.73 2.03 0.28
N LEU A 196 9.54 1.30 1.06
CA LEU A 196 9.08 0.14 1.83
C LEU A 196 8.05 0.56 2.88
N SER A 197 8.23 1.77 3.44
CA SER A 197 7.28 2.31 4.40
C SER A 197 5.90 2.52 3.81
N TRP A 198 5.76 2.77 2.50
CA TRP A 198 4.49 3.12 1.87
C TRP A 198 3.42 2.03 2.04
N TYR A 199 3.85 0.78 1.99
CA TYR A 199 2.98 -0.40 2.14
C TYR A 199 2.86 -0.88 3.59
N GLY A 200 3.62 -0.26 4.50
CA GLY A 200 3.63 -0.63 5.91
C GLY A 200 4.52 -1.84 6.20
N ALA A 201 5.65 -2.00 5.52
CA ALA A 201 6.53 -3.16 5.75
C ALA A 201 7.00 -3.24 7.22
N ASP A 202 6.74 -4.37 7.86
CA ASP A 202 7.03 -4.65 9.28
C ASP A 202 7.79 -5.97 9.48
N ALA A 203 8.01 -6.75 8.42
CA ALA A 203 8.95 -7.86 8.38
C ALA A 203 9.98 -7.68 7.24
N LEU A 204 11.24 -8.00 7.52
CA LEU A 204 12.34 -7.85 6.57
C LEU A 204 13.12 -9.15 6.44
N VAL A 205 13.18 -9.65 5.21
CA VAL A 205 13.88 -10.87 4.84
C VAL A 205 14.86 -10.56 3.72
N SER A 206 16.03 -11.17 3.76
CA SER A 206 17.05 -10.96 2.73
C SER A 206 17.86 -12.22 2.53
N SER A 207 18.32 -12.41 1.30
CA SER A 207 19.53 -13.20 1.06
C SER A 207 20.66 -12.76 1.99
N SER A 208 21.42 -13.72 2.52
CA SER A 208 22.55 -13.47 3.44
C SER A 208 23.73 -12.72 2.80
N TRP A 209 23.77 -12.55 1.47
CA TRP A 209 24.85 -11.81 0.80
C TRP A 209 24.80 -10.30 1.07
N GLU A 210 25.97 -9.68 1.27
CA GLU A 210 26.11 -8.33 1.81
C GLU A 210 25.36 -7.26 1.00
N ARG A 211 25.35 -7.34 -0.33
CA ARG A 211 24.59 -6.38 -1.16
C ARG A 211 23.08 -6.43 -0.91
N CYS A 212 22.50 -7.60 -0.63
CA CYS A 212 21.07 -7.71 -0.32
C CYS A 212 20.81 -7.15 1.07
N MET A 213 21.61 -7.58 2.06
CA MET A 213 21.54 -7.08 3.44
C MET A 213 21.68 -5.55 3.50
N ALA A 214 22.70 -5.01 2.85
CA ALA A 214 22.95 -3.58 2.78
C ALA A 214 21.82 -2.81 2.09
N THR A 215 21.04 -3.44 1.20
CA THR A 215 19.93 -2.78 0.50
C THR A 215 18.79 -2.46 1.46
N LEU A 216 18.44 -3.37 2.38
CA LEU A 216 17.35 -3.17 3.35
C LEU A 216 17.81 -2.51 4.66
N ARG A 217 19.11 -2.50 4.94
CA ARG A 217 19.69 -2.02 6.21
C ARG A 217 19.24 -0.60 6.63
N PRO A 218 19.13 0.42 5.74
CA PRO A 218 18.64 1.74 6.14
C PRO A 218 17.20 1.70 6.66
N TYR A 219 16.32 0.92 6.02
CA TYR A 219 14.94 0.75 6.49
C TYR A 219 14.89 0.01 7.82
N ALA A 220 15.59 -1.12 7.94
CA ALA A 220 15.67 -1.92 9.17
C ALA A 220 16.09 -1.06 10.37
N LYS A 221 17.13 -0.23 10.20
CA LYS A 221 17.62 0.67 11.26
C LYS A 221 16.61 1.73 11.65
N SER A 222 16.00 2.41 10.67
CA SER A 222 15.04 3.50 10.93
C SER A 222 13.72 2.98 11.52
N ALA A 223 13.20 1.87 10.99
CA ALA A 223 12.00 1.20 11.48
C ALA A 223 12.24 0.43 12.79
N ARG A 224 13.51 0.17 13.16
CA ARG A 224 13.93 -0.65 14.31
C ARG A 224 13.42 -2.09 14.23
N LEU A 225 13.51 -2.66 13.03
CA LEU A 225 13.09 -4.03 12.73
C LEU A 225 14.31 -4.95 12.62
N PRO A 226 14.19 -6.22 13.03
CA PRO A 226 15.18 -7.22 12.69
C PRO A 226 15.20 -7.40 11.17
N LEU A 227 16.40 -7.66 10.62
CA LEU A 227 16.60 -8.04 9.24
C LEU A 227 17.03 -9.51 9.22
N GLN A 228 16.10 -10.38 8.82
CA GLN A 228 16.31 -11.83 8.85
C GLN A 228 17.11 -12.27 7.62
N GLU A 229 18.21 -12.96 7.88
CA GLU A 229 19.07 -13.55 6.86
C GLU A 229 18.59 -14.95 6.49
N HIS A 230 18.53 -15.24 5.19
CA HIS A 230 18.22 -16.55 4.65
C HIS A 230 19.30 -16.98 3.65
N PRO A 231 20.16 -17.94 4.01
CA PRO A 231 21.16 -18.51 3.09
C PRO A 231 20.56 -19.17 1.86
N GLU A 232 19.33 -19.70 1.96
CA GLU A 232 18.58 -20.32 0.87
C GLU A 232 18.31 -19.30 -0.25
N LEU A 233 18.10 -18.03 0.10
CA LEU A 233 17.77 -16.95 -0.85
C LEU A 233 19.00 -16.40 -1.60
N THR A 234 20.18 -17.00 -1.46
CA THR A 234 21.39 -16.63 -2.20
C THR A 234 21.35 -17.14 -3.65
N GLU A 235 22.18 -16.58 -4.53
CA GLU A 235 22.29 -17.14 -5.90
C GLU A 235 22.82 -18.59 -5.85
N LYS A 236 23.74 -18.87 -4.91
CA LYS A 236 24.24 -20.23 -4.69
C LYS A 236 23.12 -21.17 -4.22
N GLY A 237 22.34 -20.75 -3.22
CA GLY A 237 21.21 -21.53 -2.70
C GLY A 237 20.17 -21.85 -3.79
N TYR A 238 19.85 -20.88 -4.66
CA TYR A 238 18.98 -21.10 -5.80
C TYR A 238 19.53 -22.12 -6.81
N MET A 239 20.83 -22.07 -7.10
CA MET A 239 21.46 -23.01 -8.06
C MET A 239 21.63 -24.43 -7.50
N GLU A 240 21.85 -24.56 -6.19
CA GLU A 240 22.04 -25.85 -5.53
C GLU A 240 20.71 -26.54 -5.23
N ASP A 241 19.69 -25.78 -4.82
CA ASP A 241 18.36 -26.29 -4.49
C ASP A 241 17.27 -25.24 -4.80
N GLU A 242 16.89 -25.18 -6.07
CA GLU A 242 15.82 -24.30 -6.55
C GLU A 242 14.48 -24.59 -5.83
N ALA A 243 14.18 -25.85 -5.51
CA ALA A 243 12.93 -26.21 -4.86
C ALA A 243 12.86 -25.63 -3.43
N SER A 244 13.94 -25.72 -2.66
CA SER A 244 14.04 -25.13 -1.31
C SER A 244 14.00 -23.59 -1.36
N PHE A 245 14.67 -22.98 -2.34
CA PHE A 245 14.58 -21.53 -2.58
C PHE A 245 13.12 -21.12 -2.82
N LEU A 246 12.42 -21.77 -3.75
CA LEU A 246 11.04 -21.42 -4.12
C LEU A 246 10.07 -21.72 -2.97
N ALA A 247 10.27 -22.80 -2.21
CA ALA A 247 9.50 -23.09 -1.01
C ALA A 247 9.66 -21.99 0.05
N THR A 248 10.86 -21.44 0.22
CA THR A 248 11.10 -20.32 1.15
C THR A 248 10.36 -19.06 0.71
N VAL A 249 10.46 -18.67 -0.57
CA VAL A 249 9.74 -17.49 -1.09
C VAL A 249 8.22 -17.71 -1.03
N THR A 250 7.75 -18.91 -1.37
CA THR A 250 6.34 -19.32 -1.26
C THR A 250 5.84 -19.18 0.17
N GLY A 251 6.59 -19.65 1.17
CA GLY A 251 6.23 -19.51 2.58
C GLY A 251 6.06 -18.04 3.00
N LEU A 252 6.91 -17.14 2.51
CA LEU A 252 6.82 -15.70 2.79
C LEU A 252 5.64 -15.02 2.07
N LEU A 253 5.27 -15.51 0.88
CA LEU A 253 4.07 -15.07 0.16
C LEU A 253 2.78 -15.58 0.82
N HIS A 254 2.81 -16.79 1.40
CA HIS A 254 1.66 -17.46 1.98
C HIS A 254 1.48 -17.24 3.49
N ALA A 255 2.45 -16.59 4.16
CA ALA A 255 2.53 -16.43 5.62
C ALA A 255 1.13 -16.41 6.25
N ARG A 256 0.76 -17.54 6.86
CA ARG A 256 -0.63 -17.83 7.22
C ARG A 256 -1.05 -17.00 8.41
N VAL A 257 -2.30 -16.55 8.37
CA VAL A 257 -3.03 -16.10 9.55
C VAL A 257 -3.12 -17.28 10.54
N GLY A 258 -2.96 -17.05 11.85
CA GLY A 258 -3.15 -18.10 12.85
C GLY A 258 -4.57 -18.68 12.75
N SER A 259 -4.76 -19.96 13.10
CA SER A 259 -6.06 -20.66 12.97
C SER A 259 -7.24 -19.94 13.65
N ALA A 260 -6.98 -19.01 14.58
CA ALA A 260 -7.99 -18.23 15.28
C ALA A 260 -8.58 -17.07 14.44
N ALA A 261 -7.94 -16.70 13.33
CA ALA A 261 -8.30 -15.53 12.56
C ALA A 261 -8.54 -15.83 11.07
N LEU A 262 -8.97 -17.06 10.75
CA LEU A 262 -9.61 -17.31 9.47
C LEU A 262 -10.75 -16.30 9.26
N LEU A 263 -10.74 -15.63 8.10
CA LEU A 263 -11.77 -14.64 7.78
C LEU A 263 -13.12 -15.34 7.78
N ASP A 264 -13.96 -15.06 8.77
CA ASP A 264 -15.37 -15.39 8.67
C ASP A 264 -15.98 -14.45 7.63
N LEU A 265 -16.08 -14.93 6.39
CA LEU A 265 -16.71 -14.20 5.30
C LEU A 265 -18.14 -13.79 5.64
N ALA A 266 -18.83 -14.49 6.56
CA ALA A 266 -20.17 -14.12 7.02
C ALA A 266 -20.19 -12.81 7.83
N ALA A 267 -19.06 -12.40 8.44
CA ALA A 267 -18.95 -11.11 9.13
C ALA A 267 -18.96 -9.91 8.15
N LEU A 268 -18.76 -10.16 6.85
CA LEU A 268 -18.77 -9.15 5.79
C LEU A 268 -20.19 -8.92 5.24
N ASP A 269 -21.08 -9.89 5.47
CA ASP A 269 -22.52 -9.85 5.18
C ASP A 269 -23.36 -9.47 6.42
N ALA A 270 -22.74 -8.89 7.46
CA ALA A 270 -23.45 -8.50 8.67
C ALA A 270 -24.61 -7.53 8.34
N PRO A 271 -25.82 -7.74 8.90
CA PRO A 271 -26.95 -6.87 8.65
C PRO A 271 -26.60 -5.45 9.10
N ALA A 272 -26.99 -4.47 8.29
CA ALA A 272 -26.76 -3.08 8.60
C ALA A 272 -27.34 -2.73 9.98
N GLY A 273 -26.51 -2.08 10.81
CA GLY A 273 -26.86 -1.72 12.19
C GLY A 273 -28.12 -0.83 12.30
N PRO A 274 -28.68 -0.69 13.51
CA PRO A 274 -29.98 -0.06 13.76
C PRO A 274 -30.03 1.44 13.41
N ASP A 275 -28.90 2.10 13.18
CA ASP A 275 -28.83 3.51 12.78
C ASP A 275 -28.91 3.69 11.24
N HIS A 276 -29.86 2.97 10.63
CA HIS A 276 -30.39 3.21 9.29
C HIS A 276 -31.16 4.55 9.20
N ARG A 277 -30.72 5.58 9.93
CA ARG A 277 -31.20 6.94 9.70
C ARG A 277 -30.84 7.28 8.25
N ASP A 278 -31.89 7.65 7.55
CA ASP A 278 -31.95 8.04 6.16
C ASP A 278 -30.65 8.73 5.72
N ALA A 279 -29.97 8.22 4.68
CA ALA A 279 -28.73 8.82 4.17
C ALA A 279 -28.94 10.30 3.76
N THR A 280 -30.19 10.71 3.59
CA THR A 280 -30.67 12.08 3.38
C THR A 280 -30.54 12.98 4.61
N ALA A 281 -30.36 12.45 5.83
CA ALA A 281 -30.17 13.20 7.07
C ALA A 281 -28.69 13.45 7.43
N LEU A 282 -27.73 12.80 6.74
CA LEU A 282 -26.30 13.07 6.84
C LEU A 282 -25.92 14.24 5.92
N THR A 283 -26.58 15.38 6.12
CA THR A 283 -26.29 16.62 5.40
C THR A 283 -24.98 17.26 5.89
N ALA A 284 -24.53 18.30 5.19
CA ALA A 284 -23.42 19.15 5.59
C ALA A 284 -23.45 19.41 7.11
N PRO A 285 -22.31 19.34 7.84
CA PRO A 285 -22.25 19.79 9.23
C PRO A 285 -22.85 21.20 9.33
N ASP A 286 -23.70 21.46 10.33
CA ASP A 286 -24.34 22.77 10.48
C ASP A 286 -23.25 23.85 10.60
N HIS A 287 -23.44 25.00 9.95
CA HIS A 287 -22.44 26.08 9.91
C HIS A 287 -22.10 26.62 11.30
N ARG A 288 -22.95 26.35 12.31
CA ARG A 288 -22.76 26.68 13.72
C ARG A 288 -21.91 25.67 14.51
N ASP A 289 -21.67 24.48 13.96
CA ASP A 289 -20.78 23.44 14.53
C ASP A 289 -19.34 23.54 14.00
N ILE A 290 -19.05 24.47 13.07
CA ILE A 290 -17.72 24.65 12.45
C ILE A 290 -16.65 25.07 13.48
N THR A 291 -17.06 25.62 14.63
CA THR A 291 -16.13 26.03 15.70
C THR A 291 -15.71 24.91 16.65
N ALA A 292 -16.31 23.71 16.54
CA ALA A 292 -15.82 22.50 17.18
C ALA A 292 -15.44 21.52 16.07
N ALA A 293 -14.17 21.54 15.65
CA ALA A 293 -13.66 20.61 14.66
C ALA A 293 -13.97 19.16 15.09
N ALA A 294 -14.97 18.56 14.48
CA ALA A 294 -15.11 17.11 14.40
C ALA A 294 -14.06 16.58 13.40
N CYS A 295 -12.79 16.90 13.66
CA CYS A 295 -11.73 15.91 13.55
C CYS A 295 -12.18 14.70 14.37
N ILE A 296 -11.65 13.51 14.10
CA ILE A 296 -11.93 12.29 14.87
C ILE A 296 -11.64 12.60 16.37
N ASN A 297 -12.62 13.13 17.10
CA ASN A 297 -12.44 13.68 18.44
C ASN A 297 -13.46 12.98 19.35
N GLU A 298 -12.88 12.35 20.38
CA GLU A 298 -13.50 11.92 21.63
C GLU A 298 -14.30 10.61 21.66
N ARG A 299 -14.14 9.75 20.65
CA ARG A 299 -13.95 8.33 20.95
C ARG A 299 -12.60 7.95 20.42
N GLY A 300 -11.64 7.88 21.33
CA GLY A 300 -10.27 7.60 21.00
C GLY A 300 -10.14 6.32 20.19
N LEU A 301 -8.91 6.09 19.78
CA LEU A 301 -8.34 4.75 19.68
C LEU A 301 -8.35 4.05 21.07
N ASP A 302 -9.40 4.24 21.87
CA ASP A 302 -9.68 3.50 23.09
C ASP A 302 -10.24 2.16 22.65
N VAL A 303 -9.29 1.25 22.50
CA VAL A 303 -9.44 -0.18 22.72
C VAL A 303 -10.04 -0.38 24.12
N ASP A 304 -11.37 -0.30 24.23
CA ASP A 304 -12.19 -1.06 25.17
C ASP A 304 -13.68 -0.79 24.89
N ASP A 305 -14.14 -1.15 23.68
CA ASP A 305 -15.54 -1.54 23.48
C ASP A 305 -15.55 -3.07 23.44
N GLY A 306 -16.14 -3.66 24.49
CA GLY A 306 -16.16 -5.10 24.71
C GLY A 306 -16.49 -5.88 23.44
N ALA A 307 -15.56 -6.74 23.04
CA ALA A 307 -15.62 -7.60 21.87
C ALA A 307 -15.59 -6.90 20.50
N ALA A 308 -14.75 -5.87 20.33
CA ALA A 308 -14.23 -5.52 19.01
C ALA A 308 -13.61 -6.77 18.37
N ARG A 309 -14.29 -7.36 17.38
CA ARG A 309 -13.77 -8.46 16.56
C ARG A 309 -12.47 -7.97 15.90
N THR A 310 -11.33 -8.33 16.48
CA THR A 310 -10.01 -8.00 15.95
C THR A 310 -9.81 -8.75 14.64
N TRP A 311 -9.72 -8.02 13.52
CA TRP A 311 -9.39 -8.62 12.25
C TRP A 311 -7.89 -9.00 12.19
N PRO A 312 -7.53 -10.13 11.55
CA PRO A 312 -6.14 -10.60 11.34
C PRO A 312 -5.20 -9.68 10.55
N GLN A 313 -5.60 -8.46 10.19
CA GLN A 313 -4.64 -7.46 9.71
C GLN A 313 -3.54 -7.20 10.75
N ALA A 314 -3.80 -7.50 12.02
CA ALA A 314 -2.80 -7.49 13.08
C ALA A 314 -1.85 -8.71 13.08
N GLU A 315 -2.14 -9.79 12.34
CA GLU A 315 -1.40 -11.07 12.45
C GLU A 315 -0.48 -11.39 11.27
N THR A 316 -0.73 -10.87 10.07
CA THR A 316 0.13 -11.17 8.90
C THR A 316 0.99 -9.97 8.50
N PRO A 317 2.31 -10.03 8.69
CA PRO A 317 3.19 -8.91 8.41
C PRO A 317 3.24 -8.58 6.91
N THR A 318 3.43 -7.31 6.59
CA THR A 318 3.86 -6.88 5.27
C THR A 318 5.36 -7.12 5.16
N VAL A 319 5.76 -8.11 4.36
CA VAL A 319 7.16 -8.53 4.24
C VAL A 319 7.84 -7.89 3.04
N ALA A 320 9.06 -7.40 3.24
CA ALA A 320 9.98 -7.05 2.16
C ALA A 320 11.10 -8.08 2.05
N ILE A 321 11.33 -8.60 0.85
CA ILE A 321 12.26 -9.68 0.54
C ILE A 321 13.32 -9.18 -0.43
N CYS A 322 14.60 -9.17 -0.03
CA CYS A 322 15.69 -8.77 -0.93
C CYS A 322 16.33 -9.97 -1.65
N LEU A 323 16.32 -9.92 -2.99
CA LEU A 323 16.68 -11.00 -3.91
C LEU A 323 17.76 -10.57 -4.94
N HIS A 324 18.27 -11.55 -5.67
CA HIS A 324 19.28 -11.37 -6.73
C HIS A 324 18.67 -11.51 -8.12
N ARG A 325 19.27 -10.84 -9.12
CA ARG A 325 18.81 -10.94 -10.52
C ARG A 325 18.69 -12.40 -11.02
N PRO A 326 19.66 -13.31 -10.78
CA PRO A 326 19.58 -14.67 -11.32
C PRO A 326 18.44 -15.51 -10.74
N THR A 327 17.90 -15.15 -9.58
CA THR A 327 16.79 -15.87 -8.94
C THR A 327 15.42 -15.31 -9.35
N LEU A 328 15.38 -14.14 -10.00
CA LEU A 328 14.13 -13.51 -10.42
C LEU A 328 13.31 -14.32 -11.45
N PRO A 329 13.89 -15.03 -12.44
CA PRO A 329 13.10 -15.82 -13.38
C PRO A 329 12.16 -16.81 -12.67
N GLY A 330 12.69 -17.66 -11.79
CA GLY A 330 11.89 -18.62 -11.02
C GLY A 330 10.86 -17.94 -10.10
N VAL A 331 11.21 -16.80 -9.49
CA VAL A 331 10.26 -16.01 -8.69
C VAL A 331 9.11 -15.45 -9.55
N MET A 332 9.39 -14.94 -10.75
CA MET A 332 8.34 -14.42 -11.65
C MET A 332 7.46 -15.54 -12.18
N GLU A 333 8.02 -16.71 -12.48
CA GLU A 333 7.25 -17.89 -12.87
C GLU A 333 6.32 -18.33 -11.73
N MET A 334 6.85 -18.47 -10.51
CA MET A 334 6.08 -18.82 -9.32
C MET A 334 4.94 -17.81 -9.06
N VAL A 335 5.24 -16.50 -9.09
CA VAL A 335 4.19 -15.46 -8.96
C VAL A 335 3.19 -15.56 -10.11
N GLY A 336 3.63 -15.87 -11.33
CA GLY A 336 2.78 -16.06 -12.50
C GLY A 336 1.83 -17.25 -12.38
N VAL A 337 2.24 -18.35 -11.73
CA VAL A 337 1.39 -19.52 -11.48
C VAL A 337 0.25 -19.19 -10.51
N MET A 338 0.52 -18.38 -9.48
CA MET A 338 -0.51 -17.91 -8.53
C MET A 338 -1.29 -16.67 -9.00
N SER A 339 -1.06 -16.19 -10.22
CA SER A 339 -1.68 -14.98 -10.76
C SER A 339 -2.80 -15.33 -11.75
N PRO A 340 -3.97 -14.66 -11.66
CA PRO A 340 -4.92 -14.63 -12.77
C PRO A 340 -4.25 -14.13 -14.07
N PRO A 341 -4.77 -14.50 -15.26
CA PRO A 341 -4.15 -14.11 -16.55
C PRO A 341 -3.96 -12.58 -16.72
N SER A 342 -4.88 -11.79 -16.17
CA SER A 342 -4.82 -10.32 -16.17
C SER A 342 -3.65 -9.77 -15.34
N ILE A 343 -3.23 -10.47 -14.28
CA ILE A 343 -2.11 -10.09 -13.44
C ILE A 343 -0.80 -10.67 -13.97
N ARG A 344 -0.83 -11.92 -14.44
CA ARG A 344 0.33 -12.57 -15.06
C ARG A 344 0.88 -11.78 -16.24
N SER A 345 0.01 -11.18 -17.06
CA SER A 345 0.42 -10.36 -18.20
C SER A 345 1.10 -9.03 -17.82
N GLN A 346 1.00 -8.61 -16.55
CA GLN A 346 1.66 -7.41 -16.01
C GLN A 346 3.03 -7.71 -15.39
N LEU A 347 3.36 -8.98 -15.17
CA LEU A 347 4.65 -9.39 -14.63
C LEU A 347 5.77 -9.09 -15.63
N PRO A 348 6.97 -8.72 -15.16
CA PRO A 348 8.14 -8.65 -16.03
C PRO A 348 8.39 -10.01 -16.70
N THR A 349 8.56 -10.01 -18.03
CA THR A 349 8.77 -11.24 -18.81
C THR A 349 10.20 -11.42 -19.32
N GLU A 350 11.01 -10.35 -19.26
CA GLU A 350 12.35 -10.32 -19.85
C GLU A 350 13.40 -9.85 -18.85
N ASP A 351 14.62 -10.36 -19.04
CA ASP A 351 15.78 -9.97 -18.24
C ASP A 351 16.31 -8.58 -18.64
N PRO A 352 16.62 -7.67 -17.68
CA PRO A 352 16.50 -7.83 -16.24
C PRO A 352 15.07 -7.60 -15.74
N TYR A 353 14.42 -8.65 -15.24
CA TYR A 353 13.04 -8.66 -14.71
C TYR A 353 12.77 -7.47 -13.77
N LEU A 354 13.74 -7.19 -12.89
CA LEU A 354 13.83 -5.97 -12.09
C LEU A 354 15.21 -5.35 -12.25
N LYS A 355 15.30 -4.03 -12.32
CA LYS A 355 16.56 -3.26 -12.28
C LYS A 355 17.11 -3.15 -10.84
N PRO A 356 18.39 -2.80 -10.63
CA PRO A 356 18.95 -2.69 -9.28
C PRO A 356 18.18 -1.70 -8.41
N GLY A 357 17.73 -2.17 -7.23
CA GLY A 357 16.91 -1.40 -6.31
C GLY A 357 15.43 -1.28 -6.70
N GLU A 358 14.99 -1.88 -7.82
CA GLU A 358 13.57 -1.88 -8.19
C GLU A 358 12.75 -2.82 -7.30
N ILE A 359 11.52 -2.40 -7.00
CA ILE A 359 10.56 -3.14 -6.19
C ILE A 359 9.45 -3.65 -7.10
N LEU A 360 9.09 -4.92 -6.95
CA LEU A 360 7.82 -5.48 -7.38
C LEU A 360 6.98 -5.74 -6.12
N VAL A 361 5.85 -5.04 -6.00
CA VAL A 361 4.87 -5.31 -4.95
C VAL A 361 3.85 -6.28 -5.50
N VAL A 362 3.71 -7.42 -4.85
CA VAL A 362 2.71 -8.44 -5.14
C VAL A 362 1.64 -8.33 -4.06
N HIS A 363 0.42 -7.97 -4.45
CA HIS A 363 -0.72 -7.90 -3.54
C HIS A 363 -1.39 -9.27 -3.54
N THR A 364 -1.22 -10.03 -2.46
CA THR A 364 -1.76 -11.37 -2.34
C THR A 364 -3.13 -11.36 -1.66
N SER A 365 -4.02 -12.29 -1.99
CA SER A 365 -5.21 -12.54 -1.17
C SER A 365 -4.81 -12.94 0.24
N LEU A 366 -5.68 -12.66 1.23
CA LEU A 366 -5.51 -13.26 2.55
C LEU A 366 -5.92 -14.73 2.48
N PRO A 367 -5.27 -15.62 3.24
CA PRO A 367 -5.63 -17.02 3.30
C PRO A 367 -7.02 -17.15 3.94
N VAL A 368 -8.04 -17.36 3.11
CA VAL A 368 -9.37 -17.81 3.56
C VAL A 368 -9.32 -19.34 3.58
N SER A 369 -9.91 -19.97 4.58
CA SER A 369 -9.88 -21.43 4.75
C SER A 369 -10.28 -22.11 3.44
N GLN A 370 -9.39 -22.97 2.93
CA GLN A 370 -9.55 -23.79 1.71
C GLN A 370 -9.21 -23.09 0.36
N CYS A 371 -8.83 -21.81 0.33
CA CYS A 371 -8.41 -21.14 -0.91
C CYS A 371 -6.89 -20.99 -1.01
N GLU A 372 -6.34 -21.19 -2.21
CA GLU A 372 -4.95 -20.84 -2.52
C GLU A 372 -4.75 -19.33 -2.46
N VAL A 373 -3.55 -18.89 -2.06
CA VAL A 373 -3.20 -17.47 -2.06
C VAL A 373 -2.95 -17.04 -3.50
N LEU A 374 -3.70 -16.04 -3.95
CA LEU A 374 -3.62 -15.52 -5.32
C LEU A 374 -2.93 -14.16 -5.33
N ALA A 375 -2.13 -13.89 -6.35
CA ALA A 375 -1.64 -12.54 -6.64
C ALA A 375 -2.76 -11.73 -7.33
N LEU A 376 -3.36 -10.82 -6.59
CA LEU A 376 -4.52 -10.02 -7.00
C LEU A 376 -4.13 -8.75 -7.77
N ALA A 377 -2.95 -8.21 -7.51
CA ALA A 377 -2.40 -7.07 -8.22
C ALA A 377 -0.88 -7.04 -8.13
N VAL A 378 -0.24 -6.39 -9.10
CA VAL A 378 1.20 -6.12 -9.05
C VAL A 378 1.50 -4.64 -9.31
N GLU A 379 2.52 -4.13 -8.65
CA GLU A 379 3.05 -2.80 -8.89
C GLU A 379 4.57 -2.84 -9.00
N ARG A 380 5.12 -2.09 -9.96
CA ARG A 380 6.58 -1.97 -10.12
C ARG A 380 7.00 -0.51 -10.07
N PHE A 381 8.00 -0.21 -9.25
CA PHE A 381 8.56 1.14 -9.18
C PHE A 381 9.99 1.13 -8.66
N ARG A 382 10.69 2.24 -8.88
CA ARG A 382 12.11 2.39 -8.55
C ARG A 382 12.35 3.52 -7.57
N PRO A 383 13.43 3.45 -6.78
CA PRO A 383 13.93 4.60 -6.06
C PRO A 383 14.32 5.68 -7.07
N PRO A 384 14.00 6.96 -6.81
CA PRO A 384 14.44 8.05 -7.66
C PRO A 384 15.97 8.02 -7.80
N GLU A 385 16.46 8.25 -9.01
CA GLU A 385 17.89 8.41 -9.22
C GLU A 385 18.27 9.79 -8.66
N GLY A 386 19.44 9.90 -8.00
CA GLY A 386 19.77 11.05 -7.14
C GLY A 386 19.88 12.43 -7.81
N ASP A 387 19.47 12.55 -9.08
CA ASP A 387 19.35 13.80 -9.84
C ASP A 387 17.87 14.20 -10.07
N GLU A 388 16.90 13.40 -9.59
CA GLU A 388 15.44 13.61 -9.75
C GLU A 388 14.73 14.11 -8.47
N LEU A 389 15.47 14.44 -7.41
CA LEU A 389 14.94 14.95 -6.13
C LEU A 389 15.18 16.44 -5.94
#